data_AF-A0A9D9MGU5-F1
#
_entry.id   AF-A0A9D9MGU5-F1
#
_cell.length_a   1.000
_cell.length_b   1.000
_cell.length_c   1.000
_cell.angle_alpha   90.00
_cell.angle_beta   90.00
_cell.angle_gamma   90.00
#
_symmetry.space_group_name_H-M   'P 1'
#
loop_
_entity.id
_entity.type
_entity.pdbx_description
1 polymer ?
#
loop_
_entity_poly.entity_id
_entity_poly.type
_entity_poly.pdbx_seq_one_letter_code
_entity_poly.pdbx_strand_id
1 'polypeptide(L)'
;IIEFMALGIVFLSATMTASLIANPQLELYKYLLITVGCATLFVIFILIPAVMILCCRHGKPFQSLYGLLAPALAAFFSGDIYFGATTLIKSSFENIGAKRKVGAPVIAFLSIFSRGGTAMVSAASIIIIIKSYTGIEITWQDFFLIMLHTFLLSFILGAVPGMGTAISITMLCSGYGHGIENGYLIIQPVAGLLISFSVLVDITVMGFISTVIAQQTDLRKEISIIKFT
;
A
#
# COMPACT_ATOMS: atom_id res chain seq x y z
N ILE A 1 -15.97 15.74 -12.30
CA ILE A 1 -15.53 14.35 -11.98
C ILE A 1 -14.75 14.29 -10.66
N ILE A 2 -13.69 15.09 -10.46
CA ILE A 2 -12.94 15.10 -9.18
C ILE A 2 -13.84 15.50 -7.99
N GLU A 3 -14.77 16.44 -8.18
CA GLU A 3 -15.71 16.85 -7.13
C GLU A 3 -16.67 15.73 -6.69
N PHE A 4 -17.16 14.91 -7.63
CA PHE A 4 -17.95 13.72 -7.32
C PHE A 4 -17.13 12.65 -6.59
N MET A 5 -15.83 12.56 -6.90
CA MET A 5 -14.91 11.65 -6.23
C MET A 5 -14.65 12.06 -4.78
N ALA A 6 -14.51 13.36 -4.52
CA ALA A 6 -14.37 13.88 -3.16
C ALA A 6 -15.60 13.53 -2.30
N LEU A 7 -16.81 13.70 -2.85
CA LEU A 7 -18.05 13.31 -2.19
C LEU A 7 -18.08 11.79 -1.91
N GLY A 8 -17.70 10.95 -2.88
CA GLY A 8 -17.59 9.50 -2.69
C GLY A 8 -16.59 9.08 -1.60
N ILE A 9 -15.44 9.77 -1.50
CA ILE A 9 -14.43 9.51 -0.45
C ILE A 9 -14.97 9.85 0.93
N VAL A 10 -15.80 10.90 1.06
CA VAL A 10 -16.45 11.22 2.35
C VAL A 10 -17.33 10.05 2.80
N PHE A 11 -18.17 9.50 1.91
CA PHE A 11 -19.01 8.33 2.24
C PHE A 11 -18.18 7.09 2.59
N LEU A 12 -17.10 6.81 1.84
CA LEU A 12 -16.18 5.70 2.15
C LEU A 12 -15.46 5.88 3.49
N SER A 13 -15.02 7.11 3.80
CA SER A 13 -14.40 7.41 5.08
C SER A 13 -15.39 7.25 6.24
N ALA A 14 -16.66 7.62 6.04
CA ALA A 14 -17.72 7.47 7.01
C ALA A 14 -18.05 6.00 7.27
N THR A 15 -18.11 5.17 6.23
CA THR A 15 -18.36 3.72 6.38
C THR A 15 -17.20 3.03 7.08
N MET A 16 -15.95 3.35 6.73
CA MET A 16 -14.78 2.84 7.45
C MET A 16 -14.79 3.26 8.92
N THR A 17 -15.10 4.52 9.21
CA THR A 17 -15.16 5.03 10.59
C THR A 17 -16.29 4.37 11.39
N ALA A 18 -17.46 4.18 10.77
CA ALA A 18 -18.58 3.48 11.39
C ALA A 18 -18.22 2.01 11.69
N SER A 19 -17.54 1.32 10.77
CA SER A 19 -17.05 -0.04 11.00
C SER A 19 -16.02 -0.11 12.13
N LEU A 20 -15.21 0.93 12.34
CA LEU A 20 -14.27 0.98 13.46
C LEU A 20 -14.97 1.19 14.80
N ILE A 21 -15.92 2.14 14.87
CA ILE A 21 -16.68 2.42 16.09
C ILE A 21 -17.52 1.21 16.52
N ALA A 22 -18.05 0.46 15.56
CA ALA A 22 -18.84 -0.74 15.83
C ALA A 22 -18.02 -1.90 16.46
N ASN A 23 -16.69 -1.82 16.47
CA ASN A 23 -15.80 -2.87 16.97
C ASN A 23 -15.15 -2.47 18.31
N PRO A 24 -15.75 -2.81 19.47
CA PRO A 24 -15.23 -2.44 20.80
C PRO A 24 -13.90 -3.13 21.16
N GLN A 25 -13.42 -4.08 20.34
CA GLN A 25 -12.17 -4.82 20.56
C GLN A 25 -10.94 -4.16 19.90
N LEU A 26 -11.04 -2.93 19.40
CA LEU A 26 -9.92 -2.23 18.75
C LEU A 26 -8.67 -2.13 19.63
N GLU A 27 -8.84 -2.09 20.96
CA GLU A 27 -7.71 -2.09 21.90
C GLU A 27 -6.81 -3.33 21.76
N LEU A 28 -7.39 -4.49 21.43
CA LEU A 28 -6.64 -5.73 21.23
C LEU A 28 -5.69 -5.65 20.03
N TYR A 29 -6.05 -4.86 19.01
CA TYR A 29 -5.29 -4.71 17.77
C TYR A 29 -4.34 -3.52 17.76
N LYS A 30 -4.29 -2.76 18.87
CA LYS A 30 -3.50 -1.52 18.97
C LYS A 30 -2.04 -1.73 18.58
N TYR A 31 -1.41 -2.81 19.05
CA TYR A 31 -0.01 -3.10 18.73
C TYR A 31 0.21 -3.40 17.25
N LEU A 32 -0.71 -4.14 16.63
CA LEU A 32 -0.65 -4.47 15.20
C LEU A 32 -0.83 -3.21 14.34
N LEU A 33 -1.82 -2.37 14.66
CA LEU A 33 -2.07 -1.12 13.94
C LEU A 33 -0.92 -0.12 14.09
N ILE A 34 -0.33 0.01 15.29
CA ILE A 34 0.84 0.88 15.50
C ILE A 34 2.04 0.36 14.70
N THR A 35 2.27 -0.96 14.69
CA THR A 35 3.39 -1.57 13.95
C THR A 35 3.24 -1.33 12.45
N VAL A 36 2.06 -1.60 11.88
CA VAL A 36 1.78 -1.38 10.46
C VAL A 36 1.80 0.10 10.11
N GLY A 37 1.25 0.96 10.95
CA GLY A 37 1.28 2.42 10.75
C GLY A 37 2.70 2.97 10.76
N CYS A 38 3.53 2.56 11.71
CA CYS A 38 4.93 2.95 11.80
C CYS A 38 5.73 2.45 10.59
N ALA A 39 5.54 1.18 10.19
CA ALA A 39 6.17 0.61 9.00
C ALA A 39 5.77 1.35 7.72
N THR A 40 4.48 1.69 7.60
CA THR A 40 3.95 2.47 6.46
C THR A 40 4.58 3.86 6.39
N LEU A 41 4.65 4.58 7.52
CA LEU A 41 5.32 5.88 7.60
C LEU A 41 6.80 5.78 7.26
N PHE A 42 7.49 4.77 7.80
CA PHE A 42 8.89 4.51 7.49
C PHE A 42 9.10 4.28 5.98
N VAL A 43 8.26 3.46 5.33
CA VAL A 43 8.37 3.21 3.90
C VAL A 43 8.15 4.51 3.10
N ILE A 44 7.15 5.30 3.45
CA ILE A 44 6.77 6.50 2.68
C ILE A 44 7.76 7.66 2.87
N PHE A 45 8.23 7.89 4.08
CA PHE A 45 9.04 9.08 4.41
C PHE A 45 10.55 8.82 4.43
N ILE A 46 10.97 7.56 4.59
CA ILE A 46 12.38 7.21 4.67
C ILE A 46 12.78 6.36 3.47
N LEU A 47 12.14 5.21 3.27
CA LEU A 47 12.58 4.25 2.24
C LEU A 47 12.38 4.78 0.82
N ILE A 48 11.18 5.25 0.46
CA ILE A 48 10.88 5.77 -0.88
C ILE A 48 11.77 7.00 -1.21
N PRO A 49 11.88 8.02 -0.35
CA PRO A 49 12.77 9.15 -0.60
C PRO A 49 14.25 8.76 -0.69
N ALA A 50 14.72 7.83 0.15
CA ALA A 50 16.10 7.34 0.09
C ALA A 50 16.39 6.66 -1.26
N VAL A 51 15.51 5.76 -1.71
CA VAL A 51 15.63 5.10 -3.02
C VAL A 51 15.56 6.14 -4.15
N MET A 52 14.73 7.17 -4.01
CA MET A 52 14.65 8.25 -4.99
C MET A 52 15.95 9.03 -5.12
N ILE A 53 16.58 9.38 -4.01
CA ILE A 53 17.85 10.12 -4.03
C ILE A 53 18.97 9.26 -4.65
N LEU A 54 18.94 7.94 -4.41
CA LEU A 54 19.90 7.00 -4.99
C LEU A 54 19.70 6.80 -6.50
N CYS A 55 18.46 6.66 -6.97
CA CYS A 55 18.16 6.37 -8.37
C CYS A 55 18.03 7.62 -9.27
N CYS A 56 17.68 8.77 -8.69
CA CYS A 56 17.40 10.01 -9.44
C CYS A 56 18.30 11.16 -8.97
N ARG A 57 19.17 11.62 -9.86
CA ARG A 57 20.20 12.63 -9.56
C ARG A 57 19.67 14.07 -9.35
N HIS A 58 18.46 14.37 -9.83
CA HIS A 58 17.90 15.74 -9.82
C HIS A 58 16.42 15.84 -9.38
N GLY A 59 15.82 14.75 -8.86
CA GLY A 59 14.43 14.77 -8.41
C GLY A 59 14.29 15.17 -6.94
N LYS A 60 13.44 16.13 -6.61
CA LYS A 60 13.08 16.46 -5.22
C LYS A 60 12.02 15.46 -4.70
N PRO A 61 12.37 14.53 -3.79
CA PRO A 61 11.48 13.42 -3.44
C PRO A 61 10.18 13.86 -2.77
N PHE A 62 10.26 14.83 -1.87
CA PHE A 62 9.08 15.36 -1.18
C PHE A 62 8.10 16.09 -2.11
N GLN A 63 8.56 16.66 -3.21
CA GLN A 63 7.66 17.29 -4.19
C GLN A 63 6.91 16.23 -5.01
N SER A 64 7.59 15.16 -5.40
CA SER A 64 6.95 14.02 -6.03
C SER A 64 5.95 13.34 -5.09
N LEU A 65 6.28 13.21 -3.82
CA LEU A 65 5.38 12.66 -2.81
C LEU A 65 4.13 13.54 -2.62
N TYR A 66 4.31 14.87 -2.61
CA TYR A 66 3.18 15.81 -2.54
C TYR A 66 2.23 15.66 -3.73
N GLY A 67 2.77 15.50 -4.94
CA GLY A 67 1.98 15.23 -6.14
C GLY A 67 1.17 13.93 -6.06
N LEU A 68 1.64 12.95 -5.28
CA LEU A 68 1.05 11.61 -5.10
C LEU A 68 0.10 11.50 -3.91
N LEU A 69 -0.05 12.53 -3.08
CA LEU A 69 -0.94 12.49 -1.91
C LEU A 69 -2.40 12.23 -2.28
N ALA A 70 -2.90 12.90 -3.31
CA ALA A 70 -4.29 12.74 -3.76
C ALA A 70 -4.63 11.29 -4.17
N PRO A 71 -3.87 10.63 -5.07
CA PRO A 71 -4.15 9.23 -5.41
C PRO A 71 -3.87 8.27 -4.24
N ALA A 72 -2.88 8.54 -3.39
CA ALA A 72 -2.60 7.69 -2.22
C ALA A 72 -3.76 7.71 -1.21
N LEU A 73 -4.33 8.88 -0.91
CA LEU A 73 -5.49 9.00 -0.03
C LEU A 73 -6.76 8.41 -0.65
N ALA A 74 -6.99 8.63 -1.95
CA ALA A 74 -8.12 8.03 -2.65
C ALA A 74 -8.06 6.49 -2.58
N ALA A 75 -6.87 5.92 -2.74
CA ALA A 75 -6.66 4.47 -2.65
C ALA A 75 -6.78 3.94 -1.22
N PHE A 76 -6.33 4.70 -0.22
CA PHE A 76 -6.47 4.36 1.19
C PHE A 76 -7.94 4.19 1.60
N PHE A 77 -8.79 5.18 1.29
CA PHE A 77 -10.21 5.11 1.65
C PHE A 77 -11.00 4.14 0.78
N SER A 78 -10.61 3.93 -0.47
CA SER A 78 -11.26 2.96 -1.34
C SER A 78 -10.89 1.52 -1.01
N GLY A 79 -9.69 1.29 -0.44
CA GLY A 79 -9.15 -0.06 -0.22
C GLY A 79 -8.88 -0.85 -1.51
N ASP A 80 -8.95 -0.21 -2.69
CA ASP A 80 -8.77 -0.85 -4.00
C ASP A 80 -7.63 -0.19 -4.77
N ILE A 81 -6.68 -1.02 -5.20
CA ILE A 81 -5.52 -0.62 -6.01
C ILE A 81 -5.94 -0.12 -7.40
N TYR A 82 -6.99 -0.67 -8.01
CA TYR A 82 -7.38 -0.28 -9.37
C TYR A 82 -8.03 1.10 -9.36
N PHE A 83 -8.86 1.38 -8.35
CA PHE A 83 -9.39 2.72 -8.11
C PHE A 83 -8.23 3.72 -7.91
N GLY A 84 -7.27 3.38 -7.03
CA GLY A 84 -6.05 4.17 -6.83
C GLY A 84 -5.24 4.39 -8.12
N ALA A 85 -5.08 3.36 -8.94
CA ALA A 85 -4.30 3.42 -10.17
C ALA A 85 -4.93 4.39 -11.20
N THR A 86 -6.26 4.43 -11.32
CA THR A 86 -6.92 5.37 -12.25
C THR A 86 -6.73 6.83 -11.84
N THR A 87 -6.83 7.12 -10.53
CA THR A 87 -6.56 8.46 -9.99
C THR A 87 -5.08 8.83 -10.11
N LEU A 88 -4.19 7.84 -9.96
CA LEU A 88 -2.76 7.99 -10.12
C LEU A 88 -2.37 8.32 -11.57
N ILE A 89 -2.98 7.67 -12.56
CA ILE A 89 -2.74 7.98 -13.99
C ILE A 89 -3.04 9.46 -14.25
N LYS A 90 -4.17 9.96 -13.75
CA LYS A 90 -4.55 11.37 -13.90
C LYS A 90 -3.57 12.30 -13.19
N SER A 91 -3.27 12.03 -11.92
CA SER A 91 -2.37 12.82 -11.10
C SER A 91 -0.92 12.81 -11.63
N SER A 92 -0.48 11.72 -12.25
CA SER A 92 0.84 11.61 -12.88
C SER A 92 1.00 12.59 -14.07
N PHE A 93 -0.10 12.90 -14.77
CA PHE A 93 -0.09 13.88 -15.85
C PHE A 93 -0.24 15.32 -15.35
N GLU A 94 -1.14 15.54 -14.39
CA GLU A 94 -1.50 16.89 -13.91
C GLU A 94 -0.53 17.44 -12.85
N ASN A 95 -0.03 16.59 -11.95
CA ASN A 95 0.83 17.02 -10.83
C ASN A 95 2.32 16.75 -11.07
N ILE A 96 2.65 15.65 -11.77
CA ILE A 96 4.03 15.18 -11.92
C ILE A 96 4.62 15.54 -13.30
N GLY A 97 3.76 15.76 -14.30
CA GLY A 97 4.14 16.17 -15.66
C GLY A 97 4.66 15.04 -16.54
N ALA A 98 4.33 13.78 -16.24
CA ALA A 98 4.70 12.65 -17.08
C ALA A 98 3.94 12.69 -18.42
N LYS A 99 4.55 12.25 -19.54
CA LYS A 99 3.83 12.09 -20.81
C LYS A 99 2.90 10.86 -20.78
N ARG A 100 1.69 11.00 -21.33
CA ARG A 100 0.64 9.95 -21.37
C ARG A 100 1.07 8.64 -22.01
N LYS A 101 1.99 8.69 -22.98
CA LYS A 101 2.51 7.53 -23.70
C LYS A 101 3.33 6.56 -22.85
N VAL A 102 3.93 7.03 -21.74
CA VAL A 102 4.75 6.19 -20.86
C VAL A 102 4.11 6.01 -19.49
N GLY A 103 3.46 7.04 -18.94
CA GLY A 103 2.83 6.94 -17.62
C GLY A 103 1.68 5.93 -17.56
N ALA A 104 0.74 5.94 -18.52
CA ALA A 104 -0.41 5.04 -18.50
C ALA A 104 -0.06 3.54 -18.60
N PRO A 105 0.78 3.09 -19.57
CA PRO A 105 1.12 1.66 -19.66
C PRO A 105 1.99 1.19 -18.48
N VAL A 106 2.90 2.03 -17.99
CA VAL A 106 3.74 1.69 -16.83
C VAL A 106 2.89 1.54 -15.57
N ILE A 107 1.95 2.46 -15.32
CA ILE A 107 1.06 2.38 -14.15
C ILE A 107 0.13 1.16 -14.27
N ALA A 108 -0.38 0.84 -15.46
CA ALA A 108 -1.21 -0.35 -15.68
C ALA A 108 -0.43 -1.66 -15.49
N PHE A 109 0.85 -1.71 -15.88
CA PHE A 109 1.70 -2.86 -15.59
C PHE A 109 1.98 -2.97 -14.07
N LEU A 110 2.29 -1.83 -13.44
CA LEU A 110 2.58 -1.78 -12.02
C LEU A 110 1.36 -2.07 -11.13
N SER A 111 0.12 -1.87 -11.57
CA SER A 111 -1.05 -2.24 -10.75
C SER A 111 -1.16 -3.75 -10.50
N ILE A 112 -0.57 -4.56 -11.38
CA ILE A 112 -0.52 -6.02 -11.24
C ILE A 112 0.65 -6.42 -10.34
N PHE A 113 1.83 -5.83 -10.57
CA PHE A 113 3.09 -6.29 -9.96
C PHE A 113 3.54 -5.52 -8.71
N SER A 114 3.08 -4.28 -8.51
CA SER A 114 3.49 -3.43 -7.40
C SER A 114 2.67 -3.72 -6.15
N ARG A 115 2.92 -4.88 -5.55
CA ARG A 115 2.21 -5.41 -4.37
C ARG A 115 3.06 -5.42 -3.09
N GLY A 116 4.07 -4.55 -3.01
CA GLY A 116 5.02 -4.50 -1.90
C GLY A 116 4.40 -4.12 -0.55
N GLY A 117 3.41 -3.23 -0.55
CA GLY A 117 2.61 -2.87 0.62
C GLY A 117 1.77 -4.04 1.11
N THR A 118 1.12 -4.79 0.21
CA THR A 118 0.39 -6.01 0.61
C THR A 118 1.32 -7.05 1.22
N ALA A 119 2.52 -7.27 0.66
CA ALA A 119 3.50 -8.18 1.24
C ALA A 119 3.93 -7.74 2.65
N MET A 120 4.25 -6.45 2.83
CA MET A 120 4.66 -5.88 4.12
C MET A 120 3.59 -6.06 5.20
N VAL A 121 2.35 -5.68 4.91
CA VAL A 121 1.25 -5.77 5.89
C VAL A 121 0.91 -7.23 6.20
N SER A 122 0.95 -8.12 5.20
CA SER A 122 0.72 -9.54 5.39
C SER A 122 1.80 -10.18 6.27
N ALA A 123 3.07 -9.85 6.03
CA ALA A 123 4.21 -10.32 6.82
C ALA A 123 4.12 -9.85 8.27
N ALA A 124 3.83 -8.56 8.50
CA ALA A 124 3.67 -8.03 9.85
C ALA A 124 2.49 -8.69 10.58
N SER A 125 1.37 -8.91 9.87
CA SER A 125 0.18 -9.51 10.44
C SER A 125 0.42 -10.96 10.84
N ILE A 126 1.02 -11.79 9.98
CA ILE A 126 1.25 -13.21 10.29
C ILE A 126 2.24 -13.39 11.45
N ILE A 127 3.29 -12.57 11.51
CA ILE A 127 4.26 -12.59 12.62
C ILE A 127 3.55 -12.32 13.96
N ILE A 128 2.66 -11.34 13.99
CA ILE A 128 1.90 -11.00 15.20
C ILE A 128 0.89 -12.11 15.54
N ILE A 129 0.20 -12.67 14.55
CA ILE A 129 -0.74 -13.78 14.73
C ILE A 129 -0.01 -14.98 15.36
N ILE A 130 1.13 -15.39 14.81
CA ILE A 130 1.92 -16.52 15.34
C ILE A 130 2.30 -16.24 16.79
N LYS A 131 2.89 -15.07 17.06
CA LYS A 131 3.30 -14.69 18.41
C LYS A 131 2.12 -14.67 19.40
N SER A 132 0.94 -14.26 18.95
CA SER A 132 -0.26 -14.17 19.79
C SER A 132 -0.92 -15.52 20.05
N TYR A 133 -0.84 -16.48 19.12
CA TYR A 133 -1.53 -17.77 19.23
C TYR A 133 -0.70 -18.84 19.92
N THR A 134 0.57 -18.98 19.55
CA THR A 134 1.37 -20.15 19.95
C THR A 134 2.26 -19.86 21.14
N GLY A 135 2.57 -18.58 21.41
CA GLY A 135 3.57 -18.19 22.40
C GLY A 135 4.98 -18.73 22.09
N ILE A 136 5.19 -19.30 20.89
CA ILE A 136 6.46 -19.85 20.44
C ILE A 136 7.35 -18.71 19.95
N GLU A 137 8.63 -18.78 20.30
CA GLU A 137 9.65 -17.88 19.76
C GLU A 137 9.91 -18.20 18.29
N ILE A 138 9.74 -17.21 17.42
CA ILE A 138 9.93 -17.35 15.97
C ILE A 138 11.42 -17.60 15.70
N THR A 139 11.73 -18.73 15.06
CA THR A 139 13.12 -19.07 14.69
C THR A 139 13.55 -18.23 13.49
N TRP A 140 14.86 -18.01 13.30
CA TRP A 140 15.39 -17.33 12.12
C TRP A 140 14.90 -17.94 10.79
N GLN A 141 14.75 -19.26 10.74
CA GLN A 141 14.27 -19.99 9.56
C GLN A 141 12.82 -19.63 9.23
N ASP A 142 11.97 -19.55 10.24
CA ASP A 142 10.55 -19.18 10.10
C ASP A 142 10.40 -17.76 9.54
N PHE A 143 11.21 -16.83 10.05
CA PHE A 143 11.21 -15.45 9.57
C PHE A 143 11.55 -15.35 8.08
N PHE A 144 12.60 -16.06 7.62
CA PHE A 144 12.96 -16.11 6.21
C PHE A 144 11.88 -16.79 5.36
N LEU A 145 11.26 -17.86 5.87
CA LEU A 145 10.20 -18.57 5.16
C LEU A 145 8.95 -17.71 4.98
N ILE A 146 8.54 -16.98 6.01
CA ILE A 146 7.43 -16.02 5.96
C ILE A 146 7.74 -14.91 4.96
N MET A 147 8.95 -14.35 4.99
CA MET A 147 9.37 -13.30 4.05
C MET A 147 9.32 -13.79 2.60
N LEU A 148 9.83 -15.00 2.34
CA LEU A 148 9.81 -15.58 1.00
C LEU A 148 8.38 -15.85 0.52
N HIS A 149 7.52 -16.42 1.37
CA HIS A 149 6.14 -16.72 1.00
C HIS A 149 5.31 -15.46 0.76
N THR A 150 5.43 -14.46 1.63
CA THR A 150 4.73 -13.17 1.45
C THR A 150 5.17 -12.47 0.18
N PHE A 151 6.46 -12.52 -0.15
CA PHE A 151 7.00 -12.02 -1.41
C PHE A 151 6.44 -12.76 -2.63
N LEU A 152 6.43 -14.09 -2.62
CA LEU A 152 5.89 -14.88 -3.74
C LEU A 152 4.39 -14.68 -3.93
N LEU A 153 3.62 -14.66 -2.83
CA LEU A 153 2.18 -14.40 -2.87
C LEU A 153 1.86 -13.02 -3.44
N SER A 154 2.71 -12.01 -3.21
CA SER A 154 2.52 -10.65 -3.75
C SER A 154 2.35 -10.61 -5.28
N PHE A 155 3.03 -11.52 -6.00
CA PHE A 155 2.90 -11.61 -7.47
C PHE A 155 1.57 -12.22 -7.93
N ILE A 156 0.97 -13.06 -7.10
CA ILE A 156 -0.29 -13.76 -7.42
C ILE A 156 -1.50 -12.87 -7.09
N LEU A 157 -1.36 -12.01 -6.08
CA LEU A 157 -2.43 -11.14 -5.57
C LEU A 157 -2.82 -10.00 -6.51
N GLY A 158 -2.11 -9.81 -7.62
CA GLY A 158 -2.54 -8.93 -8.71
C GLY A 158 -3.96 -9.23 -9.20
N ALA A 159 -4.36 -10.50 -9.18
CA ALA A 159 -5.66 -10.96 -9.68
C ALA A 159 -6.86 -10.57 -8.79
N VAL A 160 -6.66 -10.21 -7.53
CA VAL A 160 -7.76 -9.91 -6.62
C VAL A 160 -7.79 -8.42 -6.21
N PRO A 161 -8.74 -7.64 -6.76
CA PRO A 161 -8.95 -6.24 -6.34
C PRO A 161 -9.50 -6.20 -4.92
N GLY A 162 -9.06 -5.24 -4.10
CA GLY A 162 -9.67 -4.93 -2.81
C GLY A 162 -9.49 -5.94 -1.66
N MET A 163 -9.05 -7.18 -1.92
CA MET A 163 -8.94 -8.22 -0.88
C MET A 163 -7.55 -8.85 -0.78
N GLY A 164 -6.55 -8.29 -1.47
CA GLY A 164 -5.21 -8.89 -1.58
C GLY A 164 -4.58 -9.24 -0.23
N THR A 165 -4.61 -8.31 0.72
CA THR A 165 -4.03 -8.50 2.07
C THR A 165 -4.81 -9.49 2.94
N ALA A 166 -6.12 -9.63 2.73
CA ALA A 166 -6.90 -10.63 3.48
C ALA A 166 -6.59 -12.05 2.96
N ILE A 167 -6.56 -12.21 1.64
CA ILE A 167 -6.32 -13.51 0.99
C ILE A 167 -4.90 -13.99 1.24
N SER A 168 -3.91 -13.10 1.18
CA SER A 168 -2.54 -13.43 1.50
C SER A 168 -2.40 -13.97 2.91
N ILE A 169 -3.04 -13.34 3.89
CA ILE A 169 -2.97 -13.78 5.29
C ILE A 169 -3.66 -15.13 5.44
N THR A 170 -4.82 -15.35 4.83
CA THR A 170 -5.48 -16.67 4.86
C THR A 170 -4.59 -17.76 4.24
N MET A 171 -3.95 -17.49 3.09
CA MET A 171 -3.03 -18.42 2.46
C MET A 171 -1.80 -18.71 3.32
N LEU A 172 -1.25 -17.69 3.99
CA LEU A 172 -0.13 -17.86 4.91
C LEU A 172 -0.52 -18.65 6.16
N CYS A 173 -1.68 -18.36 6.75
CA CYS A 173 -2.21 -19.12 7.90
C CYS A 173 -2.44 -20.60 7.55
N SER A 174 -2.94 -20.88 6.34
CA SER A 174 -3.11 -22.24 5.85
C SER A 174 -1.79 -22.93 5.53
N GLY A 175 -0.82 -22.21 4.95
CA GLY A 175 0.47 -22.78 4.55
C GLY A 175 1.44 -23.02 5.71
N TYR A 176 1.32 -22.28 6.82
CA TYR A 176 2.27 -22.36 7.93
C TYR A 176 2.11 -23.64 8.79
N GLY A 177 0.95 -24.31 8.75
CA GLY A 177 0.63 -25.41 9.67
C GLY A 177 0.67 -24.97 11.14
N HIS A 178 0.52 -25.89 12.10
CA HIS A 178 0.54 -25.62 13.55
C HIS A 178 -0.76 -25.07 14.18
N GLY A 179 -1.94 -25.33 13.59
CA GLY A 179 -3.23 -24.98 14.21
C GLY A 179 -3.63 -23.50 14.09
N ILE A 180 -2.91 -22.73 13.27
CA ILE A 180 -3.15 -21.30 12.99
C ILE A 180 -4.09 -21.11 11.79
N GLU A 181 -4.71 -22.19 11.29
CA GLU A 181 -5.60 -22.15 10.11
C GLU A 181 -6.74 -21.15 10.26
N ASN A 182 -7.24 -20.97 11.48
CA ASN A 182 -8.29 -20.00 11.82
C ASN A 182 -7.76 -18.65 12.32
N GLY A 183 -6.44 -18.44 12.33
CA GLY A 183 -5.81 -17.20 12.80
C GLY A 183 -6.20 -15.96 11.99
N TYR A 184 -6.67 -16.14 10.75
CA TYR A 184 -7.22 -15.05 9.95
C TYR A 184 -8.52 -14.46 10.53
N LEU A 185 -9.27 -15.21 11.36
CA LEU A 185 -10.50 -14.71 11.98
C LEU A 185 -10.21 -13.60 12.99
N ILE A 186 -9.03 -13.64 13.63
CA ILE A 186 -8.62 -12.59 14.58
C ILE A 186 -8.47 -11.24 13.86
N ILE A 187 -7.99 -11.21 12.62
CA ILE A 187 -7.78 -9.94 11.92
C ILE A 187 -9.02 -9.43 11.18
N GLN A 188 -10.09 -10.23 11.07
CA GLN A 188 -11.29 -9.88 10.33
C GLN A 188 -11.88 -8.51 10.72
N PRO A 189 -11.95 -8.12 12.01
CA PRO A 189 -12.47 -6.81 12.42
C PRO A 189 -11.62 -5.62 11.96
N VAL A 190 -10.31 -5.84 11.76
CA VAL A 190 -9.34 -4.80 11.35
C VAL A 190 -8.85 -4.97 9.91
N ALA A 191 -9.35 -5.97 9.18
CA ALA A 191 -8.92 -6.30 7.83
C ALA A 191 -9.07 -5.12 6.87
N GLY A 192 -10.16 -4.35 6.99
CA GLY A 192 -10.37 -3.16 6.18
C GLY A 192 -9.25 -2.12 6.33
N LEU A 193 -8.81 -1.84 7.56
CA LEU A 193 -7.68 -0.94 7.80
C LEU A 193 -6.36 -1.48 7.25
N LEU A 194 -6.11 -2.78 7.43
CA LEU A 194 -4.90 -3.42 6.92
C LEU A 194 -4.82 -3.35 5.40
N ILE A 195 -5.95 -3.58 4.73
CA ILE A 195 -6.08 -3.41 3.28
C ILE A 195 -5.80 -1.95 2.91
N SER A 196 -6.40 -0.98 3.58
CA SER A 196 -6.17 0.45 3.30
C SER A 196 -4.69 0.85 3.43
N PHE A 197 -4.00 0.43 4.49
CA PHE A 197 -2.56 0.69 4.65
C PHE A 197 -1.74 0.02 3.54
N SER A 198 -2.05 -1.22 3.18
CA SER A 198 -1.32 -1.93 2.14
C SER A 198 -1.47 -1.26 0.77
N VAL A 199 -2.69 -0.87 0.39
CA VAL A 199 -2.99 -0.24 -0.90
C VAL A 199 -2.39 1.16 -0.97
N LEU A 200 -2.36 1.91 0.14
CA LEU A 200 -1.70 3.21 0.21
C LEU A 200 -0.21 3.09 -0.14
N VAL A 201 0.49 2.11 0.44
CA VAL A 201 1.92 1.88 0.14
C VAL A 201 2.09 1.43 -1.31
N ASP A 202 1.28 0.48 -1.80
CA ASP A 202 1.33 0.00 -3.18
C ASP A 202 1.22 1.15 -4.19
N ILE A 203 0.20 2.01 -4.04
CA ILE A 203 -0.02 3.15 -4.95
C ILE A 203 1.10 4.18 -4.86
N THR A 204 1.65 4.41 -3.68
CA THR A 204 2.77 5.34 -3.50
C THR A 204 4.02 4.82 -4.22
N VAL A 205 4.31 3.52 -4.11
CA VAL A 205 5.41 2.85 -4.81
C VAL A 205 5.18 2.87 -6.33
N MET A 206 3.96 2.58 -6.80
CA MET A 206 3.60 2.67 -8.23
C MET A 206 3.84 4.06 -8.79
N GLY A 207 3.36 5.08 -8.09
CA GLY A 207 3.53 6.48 -8.49
C GLY A 207 5.00 6.87 -8.52
N PHE A 208 5.75 6.45 -7.51
CA PHE A 208 7.18 6.67 -7.44
C PHE A 208 7.93 6.04 -8.62
N ILE A 209 7.74 4.74 -8.90
CA ILE A 209 8.39 4.06 -10.03
C ILE A 209 8.03 4.74 -11.36
N SER A 210 6.76 5.13 -11.54
CA SER A 210 6.33 5.89 -12.71
C SER A 210 7.07 7.22 -12.85
N THR A 211 7.37 7.92 -11.76
CA THR A 211 8.15 9.17 -11.79
C THR A 211 9.61 8.93 -12.15
N VAL A 212 10.22 7.86 -11.65
CA VAL A 212 11.61 7.48 -11.95
C VAL A 212 11.75 7.16 -13.44
N ILE A 213 10.86 6.34 -13.99
CA ILE A 213 10.89 5.98 -15.42
C ILE A 213 10.66 7.22 -16.30
N ALA A 214 9.73 8.09 -15.91
CA ALA A 214 9.47 9.33 -16.65
C ALA A 214 10.68 10.27 -16.67
N GLN A 215 11.47 10.33 -15.58
CA GLN A 215 12.72 11.09 -15.52
C GLN A 215 13.82 10.43 -16.36
N GLN A 216 13.97 9.11 -16.28
CA GLN A 216 15.01 8.40 -17.05
C GLN A 216 14.80 8.47 -18.56
N THR A 217 13.55 8.58 -19.02
CA THR A 217 13.23 8.64 -20.46
C THR A 217 13.22 10.09 -20.99
N ASP A 218 13.51 11.09 -20.15
CA ASP A 218 13.42 12.53 -20.47
C ASP A 218 12.01 12.94 -20.99
N LEU A 219 10.98 12.22 -20.52
CA LEU A 219 9.59 12.43 -20.90
C LEU A 219 8.81 13.17 -19.83
N ARG A 220 9.50 13.78 -18.86
CA ARG A 220 8.90 14.63 -17.85
C ARG A 220 8.90 16.08 -18.36
N LYS A 221 7.72 16.67 -18.52
CA LYS A 221 7.62 18.13 -18.58
C LYS A 221 7.72 18.65 -17.15
N GLU A 222 8.67 19.53 -16.87
CA GLU A 222 8.64 20.29 -15.63
C GLU A 222 7.37 21.15 -15.63
N ILE A 223 6.41 20.78 -14.79
CA ILE A 223 5.29 21.65 -14.49
C ILE A 223 5.85 22.71 -13.56
N SER A 224 5.91 23.96 -14.04
CA SER A 224 6.31 25.11 -13.24
C SER A 224 5.35 25.25 -12.08
N ILE A 225 5.76 24.78 -10.90
CA ILE A 225 5.08 25.11 -9.66
C ILE A 225 5.26 26.62 -9.52
N ILE A 226 4.18 27.39 -9.70
CA ILE A 226 4.17 28.81 -9.36
C ILE A 226 4.63 28.88 -7.90
N LYS A 227 5.80 29.50 -7.68
CA LYS A 227 6.36 29.70 -6.34
C LYS A 227 5.31 30.46 -5.53
N PHE A 228 4.62 29.76 -4.64
CA PHE A 228 3.95 30.42 -3.53
C PHE A 228 5.07 30.88 -2.59
N THR A 229 5.43 32.15 -2.77
CA THR A 229 6.31 32.92 -1.89
C THR A 229 5.46 33.43 -0.73
#